data_AF-A0A2V7EBK1-F1
#
_entry.id   AF-A0A2V7EBK1-F1
#
_cell.length_a   1.000
_cell.length_b   1.000
_cell.length_c   1.000
_cell.angle_alpha   90.00
_cell.angle_beta   90.00
_cell.angle_gamma   90.00
#
_symmetry.space_group_name_H-M   'P 1'
#
loop_
_entity.id
_entity.type
_entity.pdbx_description
1 polymer ?
#
loop_
_entity_poly.entity_id
_entity_poly.type
_entity_poly.pdbx_seq_one_letter_code
_entity_poly.pdbx_strand_id
1 'polypeptide(L)'
;LNAYGNDPRFQLIVFTLDESTYSRELAPLAGHYPALLLGAPWWFHDSIEGMMRFRRHTTETAGIENTAGFTDDTRGFCSIPARHDLARRVDANYLGGLVARHVIDMSDAREMARAMAYDLAKRAYRLT
;
A
#
# COMPACT_ATOMS: atom_id res chain seq x y z
N LEU A 1 -17.72 -2.20 -9.78
CA LEU A 1 -16.93 -3.43 -10.02
C LEU A 1 -17.67 -4.41 -10.95
N ASN A 2 -18.99 -4.60 -10.81
CA ASN A 2 -19.77 -5.47 -11.72
C ASN A 2 -19.64 -5.14 -13.21
N ALA A 3 -19.48 -3.85 -13.58
CA ALA A 3 -19.36 -3.44 -14.98
C ALA A 3 -17.92 -3.48 -15.53
N TYR A 4 -16.92 -3.05 -14.73
CA TYR A 4 -15.56 -2.79 -15.21
C TYR A 4 -14.45 -3.43 -14.36
N GLY A 5 -14.78 -4.28 -13.38
CA GLY A 5 -13.80 -4.85 -12.45
C GLY A 5 -12.74 -5.74 -13.13
N ASN A 6 -13.06 -6.27 -14.31
CA ASN A 6 -12.18 -7.12 -15.12
C ASN A 6 -11.69 -6.42 -16.40
N ASP A 7 -12.00 -5.13 -16.61
CA ASP A 7 -11.53 -4.42 -17.81
C ASP A 7 -10.06 -4.02 -17.60
N PRO A 8 -9.10 -4.51 -18.41
CA PRO A 8 -7.68 -4.26 -18.23
C PRO A 8 -7.28 -2.80 -18.49
N ARG A 9 -8.16 -1.99 -19.08
CA ARG A 9 -7.91 -0.57 -19.35
C ARG A 9 -8.34 0.31 -18.18
N PHE A 10 -9.18 -0.21 -17.30
CA PHE A 10 -9.69 0.48 -16.12
C PHE A 10 -8.85 0.16 -14.90
N GLN A 11 -8.54 1.20 -14.11
CA GLN A 11 -7.87 1.05 -12.83
C GLN A 11 -8.49 2.00 -11.82
N LEU A 12 -8.76 1.48 -10.62
CA LEU A 12 -9.40 2.17 -9.53
C LEU A 12 -8.53 2.03 -8.28
N ILE A 13 -8.15 3.15 -7.68
CA ILE A 13 -7.44 3.18 -6.39
C ILE A 13 -8.45 3.61 -5.33
N VAL A 14 -8.66 2.78 -4.32
CA VAL A 14 -9.62 3.05 -3.24
C VAL A 14 -8.91 3.41 -1.94
N PHE A 15 -9.49 4.37 -1.22
CA PHE A 15 -9.02 4.85 0.09
C PHE A 15 -10.17 4.74 1.11
N THR A 16 -9.83 4.73 2.39
CA THR A 16 -10.82 4.69 3.48
C THR A 16 -10.36 5.49 4.69
N LEU A 17 -11.33 6.01 5.45
CA LEU A 17 -11.12 6.54 6.81
C LEU A 17 -11.58 5.55 7.89
N ASP A 18 -12.16 4.42 7.50
CA ASP A 18 -12.61 3.36 8.41
C ASP A 18 -11.70 2.13 8.28
N GLU A 19 -10.75 1.99 9.21
CA GLU A 19 -9.79 0.89 9.23
C GLU A 19 -10.46 -0.49 9.38
N SER A 20 -11.69 -0.56 9.88
CA SER A 20 -12.43 -1.84 9.99
C SER A 20 -12.74 -2.47 8.64
N THR A 21 -12.66 -1.68 7.57
CA THR A 21 -12.88 -2.13 6.19
C THR A 21 -11.66 -2.81 5.57
N TYR A 22 -10.46 -2.67 6.14
CA TYR A 22 -9.22 -3.19 5.55
C TYR A 22 -9.27 -4.68 5.26
N SER A 23 -9.44 -5.52 6.28
CA SER A 23 -9.51 -6.97 6.13
C SER A 23 -10.90 -7.46 5.72
N ARG A 24 -11.95 -6.71 6.09
CA ARG A 24 -13.34 -7.11 5.88
C ARG A 24 -13.81 -6.95 4.44
N GLU A 25 -13.40 -5.87 3.77
CA GLU A 25 -13.88 -5.53 2.42
C GLU A 25 -12.74 -5.26 1.45
N LEU A 26 -11.85 -4.32 1.80
CA LEU A 26 -10.92 -3.72 0.84
C LEU A 26 -9.89 -4.73 0.33
N ALA A 27 -9.23 -5.46 1.22
CA ALA A 27 -8.22 -6.44 0.83
C ALA A 27 -8.82 -7.62 0.05
N PRO A 28 -9.96 -8.22 0.44
CA PRO A 28 -10.65 -9.22 -0.40
C PRO A 28 -11.04 -8.69 -1.78
N LEU A 29 -11.56 -7.47 -1.88
CA LEU A 29 -11.94 -6.87 -3.16
C LEU A 29 -10.73 -6.62 -4.06
N ALA A 30 -9.63 -6.10 -3.51
CA ALA A 30 -8.39 -5.86 -4.23
C ALA A 30 -7.69 -7.15 -4.65
N GLY A 31 -7.77 -8.20 -3.83
CA GLY A 31 -7.25 -9.52 -4.17
C GLY A 31 -8.06 -10.24 -5.25
N HIS A 32 -9.29 -9.82 -5.53
CA HIS A 32 -10.16 -10.45 -6.52
C HIS A 32 -10.25 -9.68 -7.84
N TYR A 33 -10.46 -8.36 -7.81
CA TYR A 33 -10.72 -7.57 -9.01
C TYR A 33 -9.42 -6.99 -9.60
N PRO A 34 -9.01 -7.38 -10.82
CA PRO A 34 -7.77 -6.89 -11.44
C PRO A 34 -7.68 -5.36 -11.56
N ALA A 35 -8.82 -4.69 -11.69
CA ALA A 35 -8.86 -3.24 -11.81
C ALA A 35 -8.70 -2.49 -10.47
N LEU A 36 -8.74 -3.15 -9.31
CA LEU A 36 -8.80 -2.48 -8.01
C LEU A 36 -7.46 -2.55 -7.26
N LEU A 37 -6.96 -1.40 -6.84
CA LEU A 37 -5.79 -1.25 -5.98
C LEU A 37 -6.16 -0.52 -4.68
N LEU A 38 -5.42 -0.81 -3.62
CA LEU A 38 -5.52 -0.11 -2.34
C LEU A 38 -4.60 1.10 -2.32
N GLY A 39 -5.18 2.26 -2.01
CA GLY A 39 -4.42 3.46 -1.69
C GLY A 39 -3.73 3.37 -0.32
N ALA A 40 -2.79 4.27 -0.08
CA ALA A 40 -2.11 4.41 1.20
C ALA A 40 -3.12 4.70 2.35
N PRO A 41 -2.79 4.37 3.61
CA PRO A 41 -3.60 4.80 4.75
C PRO A 41 -3.71 6.32 4.76
N TRP A 42 -4.93 6.84 4.86
CA TRP A 42 -5.24 8.22 4.51
C TRP A 42 -5.57 9.09 5.72
N TRP A 43 -5.22 10.38 5.64
CA TRP A 43 -5.52 11.42 6.60
C TRP A 43 -5.06 11.08 8.02
N PHE A 44 -5.98 10.75 8.94
CA PHE A 44 -5.65 10.42 10.33
C PHE A 44 -4.82 9.14 10.45
N HIS A 45 -4.89 8.28 9.43
CA HIS A 45 -4.19 7.00 9.37
C HIS A 45 -2.83 7.10 8.68
N ASP A 46 -2.49 8.25 8.07
CA ASP A 46 -1.14 8.59 7.59
C ASP A 46 -0.22 8.89 8.79
N SER A 47 0.05 7.85 9.57
CA SER A 47 0.83 7.85 10.81
C SER A 47 1.52 6.50 10.98
N ILE A 48 2.53 6.44 11.85
CA ILE A 48 3.30 5.22 12.11
C ILE A 48 2.37 4.02 12.42
N GLU A 49 1.43 4.21 13.34
CA GLU A 49 0.53 3.12 13.76
C GLU A 49 -0.52 2.80 12.70
N GLY A 50 -1.07 3.80 12.00
CA GLY A 50 -2.03 3.58 10.92
C GLY A 50 -1.42 2.82 9.74
N MET A 51 -0.20 3.16 9.36
CA MET A 51 0.56 2.42 8.34
C MET A 51 0.87 0.99 8.76
N MET A 52 1.27 0.76 10.01
CA MET A 52 1.50 -0.59 10.51
C MET A 52 0.21 -1.42 10.52
N ARG A 53 -0.93 -0.84 10.92
CA ARG A 53 -2.25 -1.52 10.85
C ARG A 53 -2.67 -1.81 9.43
N PHE A 54 -2.50 -0.86 8.50
CA PHE A 54 -2.76 -1.07 7.08
C PHE A 54 -2.00 -2.28 6.54
N ARG A 55 -0.67 -2.34 6.77
CA ARG A 55 0.15 -3.48 6.33
C ARG A 55 -0.31 -4.80 6.94
N ARG A 56 -0.58 -4.83 8.24
CA ARG A 56 -1.04 -6.04 8.94
C ARG A 56 -2.42 -6.54 8.47
N HIS A 57 -3.35 -5.64 8.15
CA HIS A 57 -4.72 -6.01 7.85
C HIS A 57 -5.03 -6.19 6.36
N THR A 58 -4.15 -5.74 5.46
CA THR A 58 -4.37 -5.85 4.01
C THR A 58 -3.46 -6.85 3.32
N THR A 59 -2.20 -6.99 3.75
CA THR A 59 -1.18 -7.73 2.98
C THR A 59 -1.49 -9.22 2.83
N GLU A 60 -2.09 -9.86 3.83
CA GLU A 60 -2.37 -11.31 3.78
C GLU A 60 -3.33 -11.71 2.65
N THR A 61 -4.28 -10.83 2.31
CA THR A 61 -5.27 -11.10 1.26
C THR A 61 -4.94 -10.38 -0.05
N ALA A 62 -4.53 -9.11 0.01
CA ALA A 62 -4.26 -8.31 -1.18
C ALA A 62 -2.83 -8.49 -1.70
N GLY A 63 -1.88 -8.88 -0.85
CA GLY A 63 -0.46 -8.73 -1.15
C GLY A 63 -0.06 -7.25 -1.26
N ILE A 64 1.25 -6.99 -1.43
CA ILE A 64 1.73 -5.62 -1.67
C ILE A 64 1.45 -5.15 -3.10
N GLU A 65 1.36 -6.08 -4.05
CA GLU A 65 1.21 -5.78 -5.48
C GLU A 65 -0.14 -5.13 -5.82
N ASN A 66 -1.17 -5.40 -5.03
CA ASN A 66 -2.48 -4.75 -5.14
C ASN A 66 -2.57 -3.45 -4.30
N THR A 67 -1.43 -2.83 -3.98
CA THR A 67 -1.37 -1.50 -3.34
C THR A 67 -0.71 -0.48 -4.27
N ALA A 68 -1.05 0.80 -4.10
CA ALA A 68 -0.59 1.89 -4.96
C ALA A 68 0.69 2.59 -4.47
N GLY A 69 1.36 2.06 -3.44
CA GLY A 69 2.48 2.75 -2.77
C GLY A 69 2.00 3.85 -1.81
N PHE A 70 2.83 4.87 -1.61
CA PHE A 70 2.56 5.98 -0.68
C PHE A 70 2.36 7.33 -1.39
N THR A 71 1.44 8.14 -0.87
CA THR A 71 1.18 9.53 -1.29
C THR A 71 1.01 10.39 -0.05
N ASP A 72 1.64 11.57 -0.05
CA ASP A 72 1.76 12.43 1.14
C ASP A 72 0.52 13.27 1.48
N ASP A 73 -0.37 13.52 0.50
CA ASP A 73 -1.62 14.29 0.61
C ASP A 73 -1.49 15.58 1.46
N THR A 74 -0.41 16.35 1.23
CA THR A 74 -0.12 17.54 2.04
C THR A 74 -0.10 18.83 1.23
N ARG A 75 -0.54 19.93 1.87
CA ARG A 75 -0.27 21.30 1.40
C ARG A 75 1.05 21.86 1.95
N GLY A 76 1.63 21.19 2.96
CA GLY A 76 2.90 21.58 3.56
C GLY A 76 4.07 21.07 2.71
N PHE A 77 4.53 21.85 1.75
CA PHE A 77 5.61 21.48 0.84
C PHE A 77 6.87 20.95 1.57
N CYS A 78 7.30 21.62 2.64
CA CYS A 78 8.46 21.20 3.43
C CYS A 78 8.26 19.86 4.17
N SER A 79 7.02 19.38 4.31
CA SER A 79 6.72 18.10 4.97
C SER A 79 6.79 16.90 4.02
N ILE A 80 6.77 17.12 2.70
CA ILE A 80 6.83 16.03 1.69
C ILE A 80 8.02 15.07 1.95
N PRO A 81 9.29 15.52 2.08
CA PRO A 81 10.39 14.60 2.32
C PRO A 81 10.27 13.86 3.65
N ALA A 82 9.78 14.53 4.70
CA ALA A 82 9.61 13.91 6.02
C ALA A 82 8.54 12.82 6.02
N ARG A 83 7.42 13.03 5.32
CA ARG A 83 6.33 12.03 5.18
C ARG A 83 6.79 10.82 4.39
N HIS A 84 7.49 11.03 3.27
CA HIS A 84 8.05 9.93 2.49
C HIS A 84 9.11 9.15 3.26
N ASP A 85 9.96 9.81 4.05
CA ASP A 85 10.95 9.12 4.91
C ASP A 85 10.25 8.27 5.99
N LEU A 86 9.20 8.80 6.62
CA LEU A 86 8.38 8.05 7.57
C LEU A 86 7.79 6.79 6.94
N ALA A 87 7.12 6.92 5.79
CA ALA A 87 6.52 5.80 5.08
C ALA A 87 7.57 4.70 4.76
N ARG A 88 8.74 5.11 4.25
CA ARG A 88 9.85 4.18 3.94
C ARG A 88 10.36 3.44 5.17
N ARG A 89 10.48 4.12 6.31
CA ARG A 89 10.91 3.50 7.58
C ARG A 89 9.89 2.52 8.12
N VAL A 90 8.61 2.87 8.04
CA VAL A 90 7.52 1.98 8.49
C VAL A 90 7.47 0.72 7.63
N ASP A 91 7.54 0.87 6.31
CA ASP A 91 7.57 -0.28 5.39
C ASP A 91 8.82 -1.14 5.60
N ALA A 92 10.00 -0.54 5.78
CA ALA A 92 11.23 -1.27 6.10
C ALA A 92 11.12 -2.03 7.45
N ASN A 93 10.49 -1.44 8.46
CA ASN A 93 10.25 -2.09 9.75
C ASN A 93 9.27 -3.26 9.62
N TYR A 94 8.19 -3.10 8.85
CA TYR A 94 7.24 -4.17 8.56
C TYR A 94 7.94 -5.37 7.89
N LEU A 95 8.71 -5.12 6.82
CA LEU A 95 9.46 -6.14 6.10
C LEU A 95 10.55 -6.78 6.97
N GLY A 96 11.31 -5.97 7.72
CA GLY A 96 12.32 -6.46 8.65
C GLY A 96 11.73 -7.41 9.69
N GLY A 97 10.51 -7.13 10.15
CA GLY A 97 9.76 -8.04 11.01
C GLY A 97 9.42 -9.37 10.34
N LEU A 98 9.03 -9.37 9.06
CA LEU A 98 8.78 -10.60 8.30
C LEU A 98 10.06 -11.42 8.10
N VAL A 99 11.17 -10.76 7.77
CA VAL A 99 12.49 -11.39 7.63
C VAL A 99 12.95 -12.02 8.95
N ALA A 100 12.84 -11.28 10.06
CA ALA A 100 13.24 -11.77 11.37
C ALA A 100 12.42 -13.00 11.84
N ARG A 101 11.18 -13.14 11.34
CA ARG A 101 10.32 -14.29 11.58
C ARG A 101 10.45 -15.38 10.50
N HIS A 102 11.37 -15.23 9.55
CA HIS A 102 11.58 -16.14 8.42
C HIS A 102 10.33 -16.36 7.55
N VAL A 103 9.45 -15.36 7.47
CA VAL A 103 8.26 -15.40 6.59
C VAL A 103 8.65 -15.11 5.14
N ILE A 104 9.61 -14.20 4.95
CA ILE A 104 10.22 -13.88 3.66
C ILE A 104 11.73 -13.86 3.81
N ASP A 105 12.46 -13.97 2.71
CA ASP A 105 13.91 -13.83 2.73
C ASP A 105 14.35 -12.36 2.63
N MET A 106 15.65 -12.12 2.83
CA MET A 106 16.23 -10.77 2.76
C MET A 106 16.28 -10.21 1.32
N SER A 107 16.33 -11.08 0.31
CA SER A 107 16.31 -10.68 -1.11
C SER A 107 14.95 -10.11 -1.49
N ASP A 108 13.89 -10.85 -1.18
CA ASP A 108 12.48 -10.50 -1.37
C ASP A 108 12.18 -9.20 -0.65
N ALA A 109 12.60 -9.08 0.62
CA ALA A 109 12.39 -7.85 1.38
C ALA A 109 13.02 -6.62 0.70
N ARG A 110 14.19 -6.75 0.06
CA ARG A 110 14.82 -5.63 -0.67
C ARG A 110 14.07 -5.27 -1.94
N GLU A 111 13.58 -6.27 -2.68
CA GLU A 111 12.75 -6.05 -3.87
C GLU A 111 11.41 -5.39 -3.49
N MET A 112 10.72 -5.93 -2.50
CA MET A 112 9.48 -5.38 -1.95
C MET A 112 9.65 -3.95 -1.45
N ALA A 113 10.76 -3.64 -0.76
CA ALA A 113 11.03 -2.29 -0.26
C ALA A 113 11.16 -1.27 -1.41
N ARG A 114 11.85 -1.64 -2.50
CA ARG A 114 11.95 -0.81 -3.70
C ARG A 114 10.59 -0.65 -4.36
N ALA A 115 9.83 -1.74 -4.49
CA ALA A 115 8.51 -1.72 -5.09
C ALA A 115 7.57 -0.75 -4.34
N MET A 116 7.48 -0.88 -3.01
CA MET A 116 6.64 -0.04 -2.16
C MET A 116 7.06 1.44 -2.17
N ALA A 117 8.37 1.73 -2.27
CA ALA A 117 8.88 3.09 -2.24
C ALA A 117 8.82 3.80 -3.61
N TYR A 118 8.73 3.06 -4.72
CA TYR A 118 8.88 3.64 -6.06
C TYR A 118 8.06 2.93 -7.15
N ASP A 119 8.30 1.64 -7.38
CA ASP A 119 7.80 0.98 -8.60
C ASP A 119 6.25 0.83 -8.59
N LEU A 120 5.65 0.52 -7.44
CA LEU A 120 4.20 0.40 -7.30
C LEU A 120 3.48 1.72 -7.59
N ALA A 121 3.99 2.84 -7.08
CA ALA A 121 3.41 4.15 -7.32
C ALA A 121 3.52 4.53 -8.82
N LYS A 122 4.69 4.31 -9.45
CA LYS A 122 4.82 4.57 -10.89
C LYS A 122 3.85 3.76 -11.73
N ARG A 123 3.69 2.47 -11.41
CA ARG A 123 2.76 1.57 -12.09
C ARG A 123 1.33 2.01 -11.88
N ALA A 124 0.92 2.26 -10.64
CA ALA A 124 -0.43 2.64 -10.29
C ALA A 124 -0.83 3.99 -10.93
N TYR A 125 0.06 4.97 -10.98
CA TYR A 125 -0.24 6.29 -11.53
C TYR A 125 0.17 6.48 -13.00
N ARG A 126 0.60 5.40 -13.69
CA ARG A 126 1.01 5.42 -15.12
C ARG A 126 2.05 6.51 -15.42
N LEU A 127 3.07 6.58 -14.57
CA LEU A 127 4.18 7.55 -14.68
C LEU A 127 5.35 7.04 -15.53
N THR A 128 5.13 5.97 -16.30
CA THR A 128 6.05 5.33 -17.23
C THR A 128 5.29 4.78 -18.42
#